data_AF-A0A517Z0W2-F1
#
_entry.id   AF-A0A517Z0W2-F1
#
_cell.length_a   1.000
_cell.length_b   1.000
_cell.length_c   1.000
_cell.angle_alpha   90.00
_cell.angle_beta   90.00
_cell.angle_gamma   90.00
#
_symmetry.space_group_name_H-M   'P 1'
#
loop_
_entity.id
_entity.type
_entity.pdbx_description
1 polymer ?
#
loop_
_entity_poly.entity_id
_entity_poly.type
_entity_poly.pdbx_seq_one_letter_code
_entity_poly.pdbx_strand_id
1 'polypeptide(L)'
;MRSLLRCTMALGVVVAMTAPAHALTFDQNVTPDILFGTAVDNGSFTVDQQGGLELGLRAKLRFDDTNQAQNIFNSNGDGTYSFVAGLPPTGFSWEPGSTSTAVWSFEWSINTDFDGSSGLNLDAYDYELAIDFDPSAGTNFMTFDPIHSVNPETGTVQWDHAIGDNSTPNGGGASISNGTSNVAGYNAAITSNNVGQNSWNMEFFDDAGGGFPFNGNARGIYEFVLTAFDKGTTNVAGSTSITVYSTPEPSSMALLGLGIVGLAGARRRQRRRDAAAASDTAAEA
;
A
#
# COMPACT_ATOMS: atom_id res chain seq x y z
N MET A 1 7.64 -3.01 29.80
CA MET A 1 7.50 -1.56 30.11
C MET A 1 7.35 -0.83 28.79
N ARG A 2 6.11 -0.52 28.39
CA ARG A 2 5.85 0.28 27.19
C ARG A 2 6.25 1.72 27.53
N SER A 3 7.37 2.18 26.98
CA SER A 3 7.79 3.58 27.10
C SER A 3 6.72 4.43 26.39
N LEU A 4 6.10 5.35 27.12
CA LEU A 4 5.26 6.40 26.54
C LEU A 4 6.18 7.33 25.73
N LEU A 5 6.40 6.96 24.47
CA LEU A 5 7.09 7.80 23.51
C LEU A 5 6.13 8.94 23.13
N ARG A 6 6.50 10.16 23.51
CA ARG A 6 5.76 11.36 23.15
C ARG A 6 5.96 11.61 21.67
N CYS A 7 5.03 11.10 20.87
CA CYS A 7 4.89 11.48 19.47
C CYS A 7 4.44 12.94 19.43
N THR A 8 5.23 13.81 18.81
CA THR A 8 4.82 15.18 18.55
C THR A 8 3.73 15.12 17.49
N MET A 9 2.46 15.17 17.87
CA MET A 9 1.35 15.36 16.93
C MET A 9 1.55 16.71 16.23
N ALA A 10 2.00 16.69 14.98
CA ALA A 10 1.76 17.81 14.08
C ALA A 10 0.31 17.70 13.61
N LEU A 11 -0.47 18.75 13.84
CA LEU A 11 -1.75 18.92 13.16
C LEU A 11 -1.40 19.17 11.69
N GLY A 12 -1.43 18.10 10.87
CA GLY A 12 -1.20 18.19 9.43
C GLY A 12 -2.27 19.07 8.81
N VAL A 13 -1.89 20.27 8.40
CA VAL A 13 -2.73 21.07 7.50
C VAL A 13 -2.41 20.54 6.11
N VAL A 14 -3.34 19.82 5.49
CA VAL A 14 -3.30 19.59 4.04
C VAL A 14 -3.48 20.96 3.39
N VAL A 15 -2.38 21.64 3.11
CA VAL A 15 -2.43 22.93 2.45
C VAL A 15 -2.71 22.67 0.98
N ALA A 16 -3.94 22.98 0.54
CA ALA A 16 -4.25 23.09 -0.88
C ALA A 16 -3.54 24.34 -1.46
N MET A 17 -2.23 24.23 -1.71
CA MET A 17 -1.48 25.24 -2.44
C MET A 17 -1.63 25.00 -3.94
N THR A 18 -1.98 26.06 -4.67
CA THR A 18 -2.15 26.05 -6.12
C THR A 18 -0.80 26.09 -6.81
N ALA A 19 -0.08 24.97 -6.81
CA ALA A 19 0.90 24.71 -7.85
C ALA A 19 0.15 24.52 -9.19
N PRO A 20 0.75 24.81 -10.36
CA PRO A 20 0.17 24.37 -11.62
C PRO A 20 0.05 22.85 -11.57
N ALA A 21 -1.19 22.35 -11.47
CA ALA A 21 -1.47 20.93 -11.42
C ALA A 21 -0.90 20.26 -12.67
N HIS A 22 0.22 19.56 -12.51
CA HIS A 22 0.75 18.72 -13.57
C HIS A 22 -0.16 17.49 -13.69
N ALA A 23 -0.38 17.03 -14.92
CA ALA A 23 -1.29 15.92 -15.14
C ALA A 23 -0.65 14.64 -14.60
N LEU A 24 -1.27 14.04 -13.58
CA LEU A 24 -0.92 12.69 -13.16
C LEU A 24 -1.08 11.74 -14.34
N THR A 25 -0.14 10.81 -14.44
CA THR A 25 -0.20 9.72 -15.42
C THR A 25 -0.42 8.42 -14.67
N PHE A 26 -1.29 7.56 -15.21
CA PHE A 26 -1.71 6.32 -14.55
C PHE A 26 -1.10 5.11 -15.24
N ASP A 27 -0.97 4.03 -14.49
CA ASP A 27 -0.40 2.76 -14.95
C ASP A 27 1.01 2.85 -15.53
N GLN A 28 1.80 3.80 -15.03
CA GLN A 28 3.16 4.00 -15.47
C GLN A 28 4.13 3.08 -14.73
N ASN A 29 5.30 2.94 -15.33
CA ASN A 29 6.50 2.47 -14.64
C ASN A 29 7.13 3.65 -13.89
N VAL A 30 7.81 3.36 -12.78
CA VAL A 30 8.69 4.32 -12.09
C VAL A 30 10.14 4.13 -12.55
N THR A 31 10.95 5.16 -12.39
CA THR A 31 12.36 5.20 -12.82
C THR A 31 13.29 4.99 -11.63
N PRO A 32 14.34 4.14 -11.73
CA PRO A 32 14.71 3.33 -12.89
C PRO A 32 13.97 1.98 -13.00
N ASP A 33 13.60 1.41 -11.85
CA ASP A 33 12.91 0.12 -11.70
C ASP A 33 12.41 0.03 -10.24
N ILE A 34 11.81 -1.09 -9.86
CA ILE A 34 11.54 -1.42 -8.46
C ILE A 34 12.83 -1.87 -7.77
N LEU A 35 13.28 -1.11 -6.79
CA LEU A 35 14.54 -1.34 -6.08
C LEU A 35 14.40 -2.30 -4.89
N PHE A 36 13.18 -2.50 -4.38
CA PHE A 36 12.91 -3.37 -3.23
C PHE A 36 12.42 -4.77 -3.63
N GLY A 37 12.73 -5.75 -2.79
CA GLY A 37 12.33 -7.13 -3.03
C GLY A 37 13.01 -7.74 -4.25
N THR A 38 12.48 -8.86 -4.73
CA THR A 38 13.01 -9.56 -5.92
C THR A 38 11.85 -9.96 -6.80
N ALA A 39 12.01 -9.83 -8.13
CA ALA A 39 10.97 -10.14 -9.11
C ALA A 39 9.66 -9.38 -8.88
N VAL A 40 9.76 -8.13 -8.40
CA VAL A 40 8.61 -7.22 -8.29
C VAL A 40 8.51 -6.47 -9.61
N ASP A 41 7.36 -6.59 -10.29
CA ASP A 41 7.16 -5.94 -11.58
C ASP A 41 7.07 -4.42 -11.41
N ASN A 42 7.67 -3.69 -12.35
CA ASN A 42 7.54 -2.24 -12.46
C ASN A 42 6.31 -1.91 -13.33
N GLY A 43 5.40 -1.10 -12.81
CA GLY A 43 4.15 -0.75 -13.48
C GLY A 43 3.01 -0.44 -12.53
N SER A 44 1.86 -0.05 -13.09
CA SER A 44 0.67 0.27 -12.30
C SER A 44 0.89 1.38 -11.27
N PHE A 45 1.80 2.34 -11.51
CA PHE A 45 1.92 3.54 -10.67
C PHE A 45 1.11 4.70 -11.22
N THR A 46 0.57 5.49 -10.30
CA THR A 46 0.19 6.88 -10.54
C THR A 46 1.42 7.76 -10.32
N VAL A 47 1.81 8.48 -11.35
CA VAL A 47 3.07 9.20 -11.39
C VAL A 47 2.87 10.69 -11.66
N ASP A 48 3.55 11.52 -10.87
CA ASP A 48 3.88 12.90 -11.18
C ASP A 48 5.37 12.98 -11.56
N GLN A 49 5.70 13.69 -12.64
CA GLN A 49 7.06 13.84 -13.20
C GLN A 49 7.48 15.32 -13.36
N GLN A 50 6.92 16.21 -12.54
CA GLN A 50 7.15 17.64 -12.66
C GLN A 50 8.61 18.04 -12.35
N GLY A 51 9.23 18.80 -13.26
CA GLY A 51 10.49 19.49 -12.99
C GLY A 51 11.71 18.59 -12.80
N GLY A 52 11.69 17.36 -13.32
CA GLY A 52 12.78 16.38 -13.15
C GLY A 52 12.66 15.52 -11.89
N LEU A 53 11.70 15.83 -11.01
CA LEU A 53 11.26 14.97 -9.90
C LEU A 53 10.22 13.97 -10.42
N GLU A 54 10.30 12.72 -9.97
CA GLU A 54 9.25 11.71 -10.13
C GLU A 54 8.76 11.24 -8.76
N LEU A 55 7.44 11.30 -8.56
CA LEU A 55 6.75 10.71 -7.41
C LEU A 55 5.78 9.65 -7.92
N GLY A 56 5.86 8.44 -7.36
CA GLY A 56 5.01 7.31 -7.73
C GLY A 56 4.26 6.74 -6.54
N LEU A 57 2.97 6.46 -6.72
CA LEU A 57 2.17 5.69 -5.78
C LEU A 57 1.42 4.56 -6.50
N ARG A 58 1.34 3.38 -5.87
CA ARG A 58 0.47 2.28 -6.30
C ARG A 58 -0.02 1.44 -5.13
N ALA A 59 -0.94 0.53 -5.40
CA ALA A 59 -1.29 -0.54 -4.47
C ALA A 59 -1.11 -1.92 -5.12
N LYS A 60 -0.93 -2.94 -4.29
CA LYS A 60 -0.75 -4.34 -4.73
C LYS A 60 -1.31 -5.36 -3.75
N LEU A 61 -1.59 -6.56 -4.24
CA LEU A 61 -1.90 -7.72 -3.41
C LEU A 61 -0.64 -8.19 -2.68
N ARG A 62 -0.62 -8.00 -1.36
CA ARG A 62 0.49 -8.36 -0.48
C ARG A 62 0.43 -9.81 -0.02
N PHE A 63 -0.78 -10.33 0.15
CA PHE A 63 -1.05 -11.67 0.61
C PHE A 63 -2.20 -12.28 -0.20
N ASP A 64 -1.92 -13.34 -0.94
CA ASP A 64 -2.94 -14.20 -1.53
C ASP A 64 -3.46 -15.25 -0.53
N ASP A 65 -4.31 -16.16 -1.02
CA ASP A 65 -4.88 -17.28 -0.25
C ASP A 65 -3.83 -18.25 0.33
N THR A 66 -2.58 -18.16 -0.13
CA THR A 66 -1.42 -18.93 0.36
C THR A 66 -0.42 -18.07 1.13
N ASN A 67 -0.81 -16.85 1.48
CA ASN A 67 0.00 -15.87 2.20
C ASN A 67 1.27 -15.44 1.43
N GLN A 68 1.23 -15.47 0.10
CA GLN A 68 2.31 -15.02 -0.77
C GLN A 68 2.05 -13.64 -1.37
N ALA A 69 3.12 -12.89 -1.61
CA ALA A 69 3.04 -11.62 -2.33
C ALA A 69 2.89 -11.85 -3.84
N GLN A 70 2.15 -10.96 -4.49
CA GLN A 70 1.84 -11.09 -5.92
C GLN A 70 2.12 -9.78 -6.67
N ASN A 71 2.49 -9.89 -7.95
CA ASN A 71 2.48 -8.77 -8.91
C ASN A 71 1.06 -8.57 -9.46
N ILE A 72 0.07 -8.45 -8.55
CA ILE A 72 -1.33 -8.19 -8.87
C ILE A 72 -1.67 -6.83 -8.29
N PHE A 73 -1.79 -5.84 -9.17
CA PHE A 73 -1.98 -4.44 -8.76
C PHE A 73 -3.44 -4.03 -8.67
N ASN A 74 -4.34 -4.66 -9.44
CA ASN A 74 -5.76 -4.31 -9.48
C ASN A 74 -6.02 -2.80 -9.70
N SER A 75 -5.21 -2.17 -10.56
CA SER A 75 -5.45 -0.79 -11.01
C SER A 75 -6.71 -0.72 -11.86
N ASN A 76 -7.49 0.35 -11.69
CA ASN A 76 -8.64 0.69 -12.51
C ASN A 76 -8.28 1.63 -13.68
N GLY A 77 -7.01 2.03 -13.79
CA GLY A 77 -6.51 2.90 -14.88
C GLY A 77 -6.72 4.40 -14.70
N ASP A 78 -7.13 4.81 -13.50
CA ASP A 78 -7.45 6.20 -13.15
C ASP A 78 -6.85 6.63 -11.80
N GLY A 79 -5.84 5.90 -11.32
CA GLY A 79 -5.20 6.10 -10.02
C GLY A 79 -5.98 5.52 -8.84
N THR A 80 -7.06 4.79 -9.12
CA THR A 80 -7.75 3.98 -8.12
C THR A 80 -7.42 2.49 -8.26
N TYR A 81 -7.44 1.78 -7.13
CA TYR A 81 -7.13 0.36 -7.04
C TYR A 81 -8.22 -0.36 -6.25
N SER A 82 -8.52 -1.61 -6.59
CA SER A 82 -9.59 -2.37 -5.93
C SER A 82 -9.12 -3.69 -5.36
N PHE A 83 -9.29 -3.86 -4.05
CA PHE A 83 -8.96 -5.09 -3.35
C PHE A 83 -10.18 -5.59 -2.57
N VAL A 84 -10.18 -6.90 -2.30
CA VAL A 84 -11.13 -7.48 -1.37
C VAL A 84 -10.71 -7.10 0.05
N ALA A 85 -11.64 -6.60 0.84
CA ALA A 85 -11.46 -6.39 2.27
C ALA A 85 -11.28 -7.73 2.97
N GLY A 86 -10.28 -7.85 3.84
CA GLY A 86 -10.02 -9.09 4.55
C GLY A 86 -8.64 -9.16 5.14
N LEU A 87 -8.47 -10.21 5.94
CA LEU A 87 -7.20 -10.55 6.57
C LEU A 87 -6.50 -11.65 5.77
N PRO A 88 -5.16 -11.63 5.72
CA PRO A 88 -4.41 -12.73 5.14
C PRO A 88 -4.57 -14.01 5.96
N PRO A 89 -4.28 -15.20 5.38
CA PRO A 89 -4.39 -16.47 6.10
C PRO A 89 -3.56 -16.52 7.39
N THR A 90 -2.34 -15.97 7.35
CA THR A 90 -1.46 -15.88 8.52
C THR A 90 -0.87 -14.50 8.73
N GLY A 91 -0.76 -13.67 7.69
CA GLY A 91 -0.18 -12.33 7.76
C GLY A 91 1.32 -12.34 7.97
N PHE A 92 1.81 -11.35 8.71
CA PHE A 92 3.22 -11.24 9.07
C PHE A 92 3.61 -12.23 10.16
N SER A 93 4.81 -12.80 10.09
CA SER A 93 5.26 -13.82 11.04
C SER A 93 5.44 -13.31 12.47
N TRP A 94 5.63 -12.00 12.65
CA TRP A 94 5.84 -11.36 13.94
C TRP A 94 4.52 -10.97 14.64
N GLU A 95 3.42 -10.88 13.89
CA GLU A 95 2.06 -10.68 14.41
C GLU A 95 1.06 -11.51 13.60
N PRO A 96 1.06 -12.84 13.78
CA PRO A 96 0.20 -13.72 13.00
C PRO A 96 -1.28 -13.52 13.36
N GLY A 97 -2.11 -13.33 12.35
CA GLY A 97 -3.56 -13.18 12.53
C GLY A 97 -4.01 -11.81 13.05
N SER A 98 -3.16 -10.78 12.94
CA SER A 98 -3.55 -9.41 13.27
C SER A 98 -4.80 -8.97 12.51
N THR A 99 -5.67 -8.23 13.19
CA THR A 99 -6.86 -7.62 12.57
C THR A 99 -6.54 -6.37 11.79
N SER A 100 -5.35 -5.78 11.94
CA SER A 100 -4.89 -4.61 11.18
C SER A 100 -4.09 -4.99 9.92
N THR A 101 -3.82 -6.28 9.69
CA THR A 101 -3.10 -6.68 8.49
C THR A 101 -4.06 -6.77 7.31
N ALA A 102 -3.98 -5.81 6.40
CA ALA A 102 -4.70 -5.87 5.13
C ALA A 102 -4.05 -6.88 4.19
N VAL A 103 -4.84 -7.54 3.33
CA VAL A 103 -4.32 -8.40 2.24
C VAL A 103 -3.54 -7.61 1.17
N TRP A 104 -3.68 -6.29 1.14
CA TRP A 104 -3.03 -5.40 0.19
C TRP A 104 -1.99 -4.49 0.88
N SER A 105 -1.09 -3.96 0.08
CA SER A 105 -0.11 -2.95 0.48
C SER A 105 -0.17 -1.79 -0.48
N PHE A 106 0.22 -0.60 -0.01
CA PHE A 106 0.55 0.51 -0.88
C PHE A 106 2.07 0.61 -1.03
N GLU A 107 2.51 1.16 -2.14
CA GLU A 107 3.93 1.31 -2.46
C GLU A 107 4.16 2.72 -2.95
N TRP A 108 5.32 3.26 -2.59
CA TRP A 108 5.73 4.60 -2.97
C TRP A 108 7.12 4.57 -3.58
N SER A 109 7.36 5.53 -4.48
CA SER A 109 8.64 5.77 -5.12
C SER A 109 8.90 7.27 -5.18
N ILE A 110 10.12 7.66 -4.83
CA ILE A 110 10.64 9.01 -5.01
C ILE A 110 11.88 8.86 -5.87
N ASN A 111 11.94 9.61 -6.97
CA ASN A 111 13.16 9.81 -7.74
C ASN A 111 13.36 11.31 -7.98
N THR A 112 14.31 11.93 -7.28
CA THR A 112 14.54 13.38 -7.32
C THR A 112 15.19 13.89 -8.59
N ASP A 113 15.60 12.98 -9.47
CA ASP A 113 16.29 13.32 -10.72
C ASP A 113 16.00 12.26 -11.80
N PHE A 114 14.73 11.97 -12.08
CA PHE A 114 14.35 10.81 -12.89
C PHE A 114 14.85 10.90 -14.34
N ASP A 115 14.99 12.11 -14.86
CA ASP A 115 15.50 12.38 -16.21
C ASP A 115 17.02 12.65 -16.24
N GLY A 116 17.68 12.66 -15.08
CA GLY A 116 19.12 12.89 -14.92
C GLY A 116 19.56 14.33 -15.20
N SER A 117 18.64 15.31 -15.17
CA SER A 117 18.92 16.70 -15.55
C SER A 117 19.36 17.60 -14.39
N SER A 118 19.02 17.26 -13.15
CA SER A 118 19.16 18.11 -11.98
C SER A 118 20.36 17.75 -11.08
N GLY A 119 20.74 16.47 -11.04
CA GLY A 119 21.74 15.94 -10.11
C GLY A 119 21.32 16.02 -8.64
N LEU A 120 20.03 16.21 -8.37
CA LEU A 120 19.49 16.29 -7.01
C LEU A 120 19.32 14.89 -6.40
N ASN A 121 19.68 14.77 -5.12
CA ASN A 121 19.51 13.55 -4.32
C ASN A 121 18.31 13.69 -3.38
N LEU A 122 17.95 12.59 -2.69
CA LEU A 122 16.78 12.55 -1.81
C LEU A 122 16.76 13.65 -0.74
N ASP A 123 17.92 14.08 -0.23
CA ASP A 123 18.01 15.17 0.78
C ASP A 123 17.73 16.58 0.20
N ALA A 124 17.55 16.73 -1.12
CA ALA A 124 17.28 18.02 -1.77
C ALA A 124 15.85 18.52 -1.61
N TYR A 125 14.93 17.68 -1.12
CA TYR A 125 13.52 18.03 -0.87
C TYR A 125 13.15 17.69 0.58
N ASP A 126 12.03 18.22 1.04
CA ASP A 126 11.30 17.66 2.18
C ASP A 126 10.05 16.95 1.66
N TYR A 127 9.57 15.92 2.36
CA TYR A 127 8.46 15.09 1.88
C TYR A 127 7.34 15.01 2.90
N GLU A 128 6.13 14.77 2.40
CA GLU A 128 4.99 14.37 3.23
C GLU A 128 4.29 13.20 2.57
N LEU A 129 4.23 12.09 3.32
CA LEU A 129 3.31 11.00 3.03
C LEU A 129 2.11 11.12 3.97
N ALA A 130 0.92 11.26 3.38
CA ALA A 130 -0.35 11.22 4.06
C ALA A 130 -1.01 9.86 3.83
N ILE A 131 -1.43 9.19 4.91
CA ILE A 131 -2.10 7.89 4.90
C ILE A 131 -3.46 8.05 5.56
N ASP A 132 -4.54 7.78 4.84
CA ASP A 132 -5.90 7.85 5.38
C ASP A 132 -6.27 6.60 6.19
N PHE A 133 -6.80 6.82 7.39
CA PHE A 133 -7.32 5.77 8.29
C PHE A 133 -8.85 5.80 8.44
N ASP A 134 -9.55 6.77 7.85
CA ASP A 134 -11.01 6.78 7.82
C ASP A 134 -11.52 6.02 6.59
N PRO A 135 -12.16 4.85 6.73
CA PRO A 135 -12.67 4.10 5.57
C PRO A 135 -13.91 4.75 4.91
N SER A 136 -14.42 5.87 5.44
CA SER A 136 -15.63 6.52 4.95
C SER A 136 -15.36 7.44 3.74
N ALA A 137 -16.27 8.38 3.48
CA ALA A 137 -16.03 9.44 2.48
C ALA A 137 -15.33 10.67 3.10
N GLY A 138 -15.18 10.68 4.43
CA GLY A 138 -14.26 11.60 5.12
C GLY A 138 -12.85 11.03 5.15
N THR A 139 -11.91 11.81 5.67
CA THR A 139 -10.49 11.45 5.74
C THR A 139 -9.96 11.67 7.15
N ASN A 140 -9.05 10.81 7.61
CA ASN A 140 -8.23 10.99 8.80
C ASN A 140 -6.77 10.64 8.48
N PHE A 141 -6.01 11.64 8.04
CA PHE A 141 -4.63 11.43 7.59
C PHE A 141 -3.64 11.38 8.75
N MET A 142 -2.85 10.30 8.78
CA MET A 142 -1.53 10.32 9.41
C MET A 142 -0.53 10.91 8.42
N THR A 143 0.25 11.90 8.84
CA THR A 143 1.24 12.58 7.98
C THR A 143 2.64 12.53 8.58
N PHE A 144 3.65 12.25 7.77
CA PHE A 144 5.07 12.31 8.16
C PHE A 144 5.98 12.39 6.93
N ASP A 145 7.23 12.81 7.14
CA ASP A 145 8.27 12.72 6.09
C ASP A 145 8.88 11.31 6.10
N PRO A 146 8.66 10.47 5.07
CA PRO A 146 9.20 9.11 5.05
C PRO A 146 10.72 9.06 4.96
N ILE A 147 11.41 10.13 4.56
CA ILE A 147 12.87 10.18 4.41
C ILE A 147 13.53 10.80 5.65
N HIS A 148 13.01 11.94 6.15
CA HIS A 148 13.67 12.77 7.16
C HIS A 148 13.03 12.74 8.55
N SER A 149 11.82 12.18 8.72
CA SER A 149 11.21 12.11 10.05
C SER A 149 11.87 11.07 10.92
N VAL A 150 11.70 11.24 12.25
CA VAL A 150 12.11 10.23 13.22
C VAL A 150 11.22 9.00 13.06
N ASN A 151 11.84 7.86 12.77
CA ASN A 151 11.16 6.57 12.78
C ASN A 151 10.76 6.23 14.23
N PRO A 152 9.47 6.01 14.51
CA PRO A 152 8.98 5.75 15.86
C PRO A 152 9.48 4.42 16.45
N GLU A 153 9.85 3.45 15.62
CA GLU A 153 10.42 2.17 16.06
C GLU A 153 11.83 2.34 16.64
N THR A 154 12.66 3.17 15.99
CA THR A 154 14.08 3.31 16.33
C THR A 154 14.40 4.57 17.14
N GLY A 155 13.52 5.57 17.12
CA GLY A 155 13.75 6.88 17.72
C GLY A 155 14.81 7.72 16.99
N THR A 156 15.14 7.37 15.73
CA THR A 156 16.14 8.06 14.91
C THR A 156 15.63 8.35 13.50
N VAL A 157 16.25 9.28 12.78
CA VAL A 157 15.98 9.52 11.35
C VAL A 157 16.64 8.40 10.54
N GLN A 158 15.97 7.26 10.52
CA GLN A 158 16.38 6.08 9.78
C GLN A 158 15.16 5.19 9.52
N TRP A 159 14.88 4.97 8.26
CA TRP A 159 13.80 4.12 7.80
C TRP A 159 14.37 3.02 6.89
N ASP A 160 13.74 1.85 6.90
CA ASP A 160 14.19 0.69 6.13
C ASP A 160 13.65 0.76 4.69
N HIS A 161 14.22 1.66 3.89
CA HIS A 161 13.88 1.82 2.47
C HIS A 161 14.86 1.08 1.58
N ALA A 162 14.44 0.76 0.36
CA ALA A 162 15.38 0.51 -0.71
C ALA A 162 15.85 1.86 -1.27
N ILE A 163 17.14 2.15 -1.17
CA ILE A 163 17.77 3.38 -1.66
C ILE A 163 18.74 3.04 -2.80
N GLY A 164 18.73 3.84 -3.85
CA GLY A 164 19.65 3.69 -4.99
C GLY A 164 19.60 4.88 -5.94
N ASP A 165 20.16 4.69 -7.12
CA ASP A 165 20.22 5.70 -8.17
C ASP A 165 19.55 5.25 -9.48
N ASN A 166 19.53 6.11 -10.50
CA ASN A 166 18.99 5.80 -11.83
C ASN A 166 19.68 4.63 -12.57
N SER A 167 20.77 4.08 -12.03
CA SER A 167 21.44 2.90 -12.57
C SER A 167 21.11 1.62 -11.80
N THR A 168 20.38 1.74 -10.69
CA THR A 168 20.10 0.62 -9.79
C THR A 168 19.08 -0.33 -10.42
N PRO A 169 19.40 -1.64 -10.57
CA PRO A 169 18.50 -2.59 -11.22
C PRO A 169 17.38 -3.06 -10.27
N ASN A 170 16.43 -3.83 -10.83
CA ASN A 170 15.35 -4.46 -10.05
C ASN A 170 15.87 -5.22 -8.82
N GLY A 171 15.34 -4.90 -7.65
CA GLY A 171 15.75 -5.48 -6.37
C GLY A 171 17.17 -5.14 -5.92
N GLY A 172 17.84 -4.19 -6.59
CA GLY A 172 19.22 -3.81 -6.35
C GLY A 172 19.40 -2.70 -5.31
N GLY A 173 18.31 -2.18 -4.73
CA GLY A 173 18.36 -1.11 -3.75
C GLY A 173 19.08 -1.53 -2.47
N ALA A 174 19.86 -0.60 -1.90
CA ALA A 174 20.48 -0.78 -0.61
C ALA A 174 19.48 -0.52 0.51
N SER A 175 19.24 -1.51 1.36
CA SER A 175 18.51 -1.36 2.61
C SER A 175 19.48 -1.12 3.77
N ILE A 176 19.37 0.04 4.43
CA ILE A 176 20.22 0.38 5.58
C ILE A 176 19.50 -0.07 6.86
N SER A 177 19.95 -1.19 7.42
CA SER A 177 19.29 -1.84 8.58
C SER A 177 19.04 -0.87 9.75
N ASN A 178 17.80 -0.84 10.24
CA ASN A 178 17.37 -0.04 11.38
C ASN A 178 18.31 -0.21 12.60
N GLY A 179 18.78 0.91 13.17
CA GLY A 179 19.56 0.92 14.40
C GLY A 179 20.41 2.17 14.57
N THR A 180 20.55 2.65 15.81
CA THR A 180 21.23 3.93 16.14
C THR A 180 22.66 4.03 15.59
N SER A 181 23.35 2.90 15.39
CA SER A 181 24.70 2.84 14.80
C SER A 181 24.76 3.14 13.30
N ASN A 182 23.62 3.09 12.60
CA ASN A 182 23.55 3.13 11.14
C ASN A 182 22.99 4.47 10.60
N VAL A 183 22.65 5.42 11.49
CA VAL A 183 22.14 6.76 11.11
C VAL A 183 23.11 7.48 10.16
N ALA A 184 24.41 7.38 10.39
CA ALA A 184 25.40 7.98 9.50
C ALA A 184 25.39 7.36 8.10
N GLY A 185 25.17 6.04 8.01
CA GLY A 185 25.04 5.33 6.74
C GLY A 185 23.76 5.70 6.00
N TYR A 186 22.64 5.84 6.70
CA TYR A 186 21.38 6.30 6.13
C TYR A 186 21.49 7.73 5.58
N ASN A 187 22.05 8.65 6.38
CA ASN A 187 22.29 10.03 5.94
C ASN A 187 23.22 10.09 4.72
N ALA A 188 24.28 9.27 4.68
CA ALA A 188 25.14 9.16 3.51
C ALA A 188 24.37 8.62 2.28
N ALA A 189 23.46 7.67 2.48
CA ALA A 189 22.66 7.11 1.41
C ALA A 189 21.72 8.17 0.80
N ILE A 190 20.91 8.86 1.60
CA ILE A 190 19.95 9.88 1.09
C ILE A 190 20.62 11.13 0.51
N THR A 191 21.87 11.41 0.90
CA THR A 191 22.65 12.54 0.33
C THR A 191 23.41 12.17 -0.93
N SER A 192 23.54 10.88 -1.25
CA SER A 192 24.31 10.38 -2.41
C SER A 192 23.45 9.70 -3.48
N ASN A 193 22.18 9.47 -3.20
CA ASN A 193 21.25 8.72 -4.04
C ASN A 193 19.99 9.54 -4.27
N ASN A 194 19.41 9.40 -5.47
CA ASN A 194 18.22 10.13 -5.88
C ASN A 194 16.94 9.28 -5.82
N VAL A 195 17.03 7.96 -5.57
CA VAL A 195 15.87 7.05 -5.55
C VAL A 195 15.66 6.44 -4.17
N GLY A 196 14.42 6.54 -3.67
CA GLY A 196 13.96 5.88 -2.45
C GLY A 196 12.60 5.23 -2.68
N GLN A 197 12.44 3.97 -2.24
CA GLN A 197 11.22 3.20 -2.49
C GLN A 197 10.89 2.26 -1.33
N ASN A 198 9.60 1.99 -1.13
CA ASN A 198 9.16 0.97 -0.18
C ASN A 198 7.75 0.41 -0.47
N SER A 199 7.45 -0.73 0.16
CA SER A 199 6.17 -1.42 0.13
C SER A 199 5.63 -1.57 1.55
N TRP A 200 4.54 -0.86 1.86
CA TRP A 200 4.02 -0.78 3.21
C TRP A 200 2.61 -1.36 3.35
N ASN A 201 2.35 -1.97 4.49
CA ASN A 201 1.03 -2.42 4.89
C ASN A 201 0.49 -1.47 5.98
N MET A 202 -0.82 -1.29 6.01
CA MET A 202 -1.49 -0.47 7.03
C MET A 202 -1.18 -0.92 8.47
N GLU A 203 -0.92 -2.22 8.67
CA GLU A 203 -0.45 -2.80 9.94
C GLU A 203 0.73 -2.03 10.55
N PHE A 204 1.66 -1.54 9.72
CA PHE A 204 2.89 -0.90 10.20
C PHE A 204 2.64 0.45 10.88
N PHE A 205 1.44 0.97 10.72
CA PHE A 205 1.01 2.27 11.21
C PHE A 205 -0.24 2.14 12.10
N ASP A 206 -0.66 0.92 12.43
CA ASP A 206 -1.83 0.68 13.26
C ASP A 206 -1.67 1.30 14.65
N ASP A 207 -2.67 2.08 15.03
CA ASP A 207 -2.74 2.83 16.28
C ASP A 207 -1.50 3.73 16.52
N ALA A 208 -0.85 4.19 15.46
CA ALA A 208 0.28 5.09 15.56
C ALA A 208 -0.10 6.32 16.41
N GLY A 209 0.56 6.50 17.55
CA GLY A 209 0.26 7.60 18.47
C GLY A 209 -1.14 7.59 19.11
N GLY A 210 -1.89 6.48 19.03
CA GLY A 210 -3.22 6.33 19.65
C GLY A 210 -4.39 6.93 18.86
N GLY A 211 -4.18 7.36 17.60
CA GLY A 211 -5.15 8.13 16.82
C GLY A 211 -5.50 7.56 15.44
N PHE A 212 -4.82 6.50 15.02
CA PHE A 212 -4.93 5.93 13.66
C PHE A 212 -5.19 4.42 13.71
N PRO A 213 -6.31 3.97 14.32
CA PRO A 213 -6.63 2.55 14.35
C PRO A 213 -7.01 2.06 12.95
N PHE A 214 -6.51 0.89 12.57
CA PHE A 214 -6.84 0.26 11.30
C PHE A 214 -7.45 -1.13 11.49
N ASN A 215 -8.34 -1.52 10.57
CA ASN A 215 -8.94 -2.86 10.54
C ASN A 215 -8.94 -3.37 9.11
N GLY A 216 -8.17 -4.42 8.81
CA GLY A 216 -8.05 -5.01 7.49
C GLY A 216 -9.35 -5.61 6.95
N ASN A 217 -10.33 -5.90 7.80
CA ASN A 217 -11.69 -6.31 7.38
C ASN A 217 -12.60 -5.14 7.03
N ALA A 218 -12.20 -3.91 7.36
CA ALA A 218 -13.01 -2.75 7.04
C ALA A 218 -13.07 -2.56 5.53
N ARG A 219 -14.30 -2.38 5.06
CA ARG A 219 -14.58 -1.95 3.70
C ARG A 219 -14.56 -0.44 3.69
N GLY A 220 -14.02 0.13 2.64
CA GLY A 220 -13.89 1.58 2.61
C GLY A 220 -13.05 2.10 1.47
N ILE A 221 -12.81 3.39 1.57
CA ILE A 221 -11.99 4.20 0.70
C ILE A 221 -10.79 4.60 1.54
N TYR A 222 -9.58 4.37 1.03
CA TYR A 222 -8.35 4.80 1.69
C TYR A 222 -7.54 5.62 0.69
N GLU A 223 -7.25 6.87 1.05
CA GLU A 223 -6.45 7.78 0.24
C GLU A 223 -4.99 7.80 0.72
N PHE A 224 -4.08 7.87 -0.25
CA PHE A 224 -2.66 8.05 0.00
C PHE A 224 -2.18 9.23 -0.84
N VAL A 225 -1.43 10.13 -0.22
CA VAL A 225 -0.88 11.30 -0.90
C VAL A 225 0.61 11.38 -0.59
N LEU A 226 1.43 11.54 -1.63
CA LEU A 226 2.86 11.78 -1.50
C LEU A 226 3.18 13.14 -2.13
N THR A 227 3.75 14.03 -1.33
CA THR A 227 4.11 15.39 -1.76
C THR A 227 5.58 15.64 -1.48
N ALA A 228 6.26 16.27 -2.42
CA ALA A 228 7.59 16.83 -2.22
C ALA A 228 7.53 18.35 -2.18
N PHE A 229 8.32 18.94 -1.30
CA PHE A 229 8.44 20.39 -1.11
C PHE A 229 9.88 20.83 -1.34
N ASP A 230 10.06 22.03 -1.91
CA ASP A 230 11.39 22.66 -1.96
C ASP A 230 11.96 22.73 -0.53
N LYS A 231 13.22 22.30 -0.36
CA LYS A 231 13.87 22.12 0.96
C LYS A 231 13.66 23.31 1.89
N GLY A 232 13.16 23.04 3.09
CA GLY A 232 12.95 24.03 4.14
C GLY A 232 11.81 25.02 3.86
N THR A 233 10.95 24.73 2.88
CA THR A 233 9.81 25.59 2.51
C THR A 233 8.51 24.79 2.46
N THR A 234 7.40 25.47 2.20
CA THR A 234 6.09 24.86 1.94
C THR A 234 5.71 24.88 0.45
N ASN A 235 6.66 25.20 -0.43
CA ASN A 235 6.40 25.24 -1.86
C ASN A 235 6.37 23.80 -2.40
N VAL A 236 5.25 23.41 -3.01
CA VAL A 236 5.10 22.08 -3.60
C VAL A 236 5.93 21.99 -4.89
N ALA A 237 6.86 21.04 -4.91
CA ALA A 237 7.65 20.69 -6.09
C ALA A 237 6.98 19.62 -6.96
N GLY A 238 6.22 18.72 -6.34
CA GLY A 238 5.41 17.69 -7.00
C GLY A 238 4.49 17.00 -6.01
N SER A 239 3.41 16.39 -6.49
CA SER A 239 2.45 15.66 -5.66
C SER A 239 1.70 14.60 -6.46
N THR A 240 1.55 13.41 -5.89
CA THR A 240 0.77 12.31 -6.47
C THR A 240 -0.15 11.70 -5.40
N SER A 241 -1.28 11.15 -5.84
CA SER A 241 -2.22 10.47 -4.96
C SER A 241 -2.83 9.23 -5.60
N ILE A 242 -3.27 8.31 -4.75
CA ILE A 242 -4.06 7.13 -5.14
C ILE A 242 -5.21 6.91 -4.17
N THR A 243 -6.21 6.17 -4.65
CA THR A 243 -7.30 5.69 -3.81
C THR A 243 -7.38 4.18 -3.85
N VAL A 244 -7.44 3.54 -2.69
CA VAL A 244 -7.68 2.11 -2.54
C VAL A 244 -9.13 1.88 -2.11
N TYR A 245 -9.88 1.19 -2.94
CA TYR A 245 -11.20 0.67 -2.61
C TYR A 245 -11.08 -0.73 -2.01
N SER A 246 -11.34 -0.83 -0.71
CA SER A 246 -11.48 -2.09 0.02
C SER A 246 -12.92 -2.57 -0.09
N THR A 247 -13.18 -3.48 -1.02
CA THR A 247 -14.52 -3.89 -1.45
C THR A 247 -14.91 -5.26 -0.86
N PRO A 248 -16.21 -5.61 -0.78
CA PRO A 248 -16.63 -6.97 -0.46
C PRO A 248 -16.10 -7.97 -1.51
N GLU A 249 -15.93 -9.23 -1.12
CA GLU A 249 -15.79 -10.32 -2.09
C GLU A 249 -16.90 -10.25 -3.16
N PRO A 250 -16.58 -10.43 -4.45
CA PRO A 250 -17.57 -10.39 -5.51
C PRO A 250 -18.76 -11.30 -5.21
N SER A 251 -19.98 -10.75 -5.25
CA SER A 251 -21.22 -11.48 -5.00
C SER A 251 -21.44 -12.66 -5.94
N SER A 252 -20.70 -12.72 -7.05
CA SER A 252 -20.62 -13.87 -7.95
C SER A 252 -20.14 -15.15 -7.25
N MET A 253 -19.24 -15.06 -6.27
CA MET A 253 -18.81 -16.23 -5.48
C MET A 253 -19.91 -16.71 -4.53
N ALA A 254 -20.62 -15.78 -3.89
CA ALA A 254 -21.80 -16.12 -3.08
C ALA A 254 -22.91 -16.76 -3.93
N LEU A 255 -23.16 -16.22 -5.14
CA LEU A 255 -24.14 -16.77 -6.09
C LEU A 255 -23.71 -18.14 -6.63
N LEU A 256 -22.43 -18.34 -6.93
CA LEU A 256 -21.90 -19.64 -7.34
C LEU A 256 -22.08 -20.67 -6.22
N GLY A 257 -21.73 -20.31 -4.99
CA GLY A 257 -21.93 -21.15 -3.81
C GLY A 257 -23.40 -21.53 -3.60
N LEU A 258 -24.30 -20.55 -3.66
CA LEU A 258 -25.75 -20.77 -3.57
C LEU A 258 -26.28 -21.63 -4.74
N GLY A 259 -25.76 -21.43 -5.95
CA GLY A 259 -26.08 -22.24 -7.13
C GLY A 259 -25.70 -23.71 -6.94
N ILE A 260 -24.50 -23.97 -6.42
CA ILE A 260 -24.03 -25.34 -6.11
C ILE A 260 -24.90 -25.98 -5.03
N VAL A 261 -25.19 -25.25 -3.93
CA VAL A 261 -26.07 -25.74 -2.86
C VAL A 261 -27.49 -26.02 -3.39
N GLY A 262 -28.02 -25.13 -4.23
CA GLY A 262 -29.32 -25.30 -4.89
C GLY A 262 -29.37 -26.55 -5.76
N LEU A 263 -28.35 -26.79 -6.58
CA LEU A 263 -28.22 -28.00 -7.41
C LEU A 263 -28.09 -29.28 -6.56
N ALA A 264 -27.31 -29.26 -5.50
CA ALA A 264 -27.17 -30.39 -4.57
C ALA A 264 -28.51 -30.69 -3.86
N GLY A 265 -29.23 -29.65 -3.43
CA GLY A 265 -30.56 -29.74 -2.85
C GLY A 265 -31.60 -30.31 -3.81
N ALA A 266 -31.61 -29.84 -5.06
CA ALA A 266 -32.49 -30.35 -6.11
C ALA A 266 -32.23 -31.84 -6.41
N ARG A 267 -30.96 -32.23 -6.52
CA ARG A 267 -30.56 -33.63 -6.74
C ARG A 267 -30.97 -34.54 -5.58
N ARG A 268 -30.88 -34.05 -4.33
CA ARG A 268 -31.34 -34.78 -3.15
C ARG A 268 -32.86 -34.98 -3.13
N ARG A 269 -33.63 -33.95 -3.56
CA ARG A 269 -35.09 -34.05 -3.69
C ARG A 269 -35.49 -35.06 -4.77
N GLN A 270 -34.82 -35.05 -5.91
CA GLN A 270 -35.08 -35.98 -7.00
C GLN A 270 -34.89 -37.44 -6.55
N ARG A 271 -33.75 -37.75 -5.93
CA ARG A 271 -33.49 -39.10 -5.37
C ARG A 271 -34.53 -39.56 -4.36
N ARG A 272 -35.07 -38.66 -3.53
CA ARG A 272 -36.14 -39.00 -2.58
C ARG A 272 -37.47 -39.29 -3.26
N ARG A 273 -37.80 -38.57 -4.33
CA ARG A 273 -39.00 -38.84 -5.14
C ARG A 273 -38.88 -40.17 -5.87
N ASP A 274 -37.72 -40.44 -6.45
CA ASP A 274 -37.45 -41.71 -7.13
C ASP A 274 -37.55 -42.90 -6.16
N ALA A 275 -37.03 -42.74 -4.93
CA ALA A 275 -37.14 -43.76 -3.89
C ALA A 275 -38.58 -44.00 -3.39
N ALA A 276 -39.40 -42.94 -3.26
CA ALA A 276 -40.80 -43.05 -2.87
C ALA A 276 -41.67 -43.70 -3.97
N ALA A 277 -41.42 -43.37 -5.24
CA ALA A 277 -42.11 -44.01 -6.36
C ALA A 277 -41.77 -45.51 -6.47
N ALA A 278 -40.52 -45.89 -6.17
CA ALA A 278 -40.10 -47.29 -6.15
C ALA A 278 -40.75 -48.10 -5.02
N SER A 279 -41.00 -47.49 -3.85
CA SER A 279 -41.69 -48.17 -2.74
C SER A 279 -43.18 -48.41 -2.99
N ASP A 280 -43.87 -47.49 -3.65
CA ASP A 280 -45.30 -47.67 -3.99
C ASP A 280 -45.49 -48.80 -5.01
N THR A 281 -44.58 -48.91 -5.98
CA THR A 281 -44.63 -49.98 -7.00
C THR A 281 -44.36 -51.37 -6.40
N ALA A 282 -43.62 -51.45 -5.30
CA ALA A 282 -43.33 -52.71 -4.59
C ALA A 282 -44.44 -53.13 -3.62
N ALA A 283 -45.37 -52.24 -3.26
CA ALA A 283 -46.49 -52.53 -2.35
C ALA A 283 -47.75 -53.06 -3.08
N GLU A 284 -47.82 -52.93 -4.41
CA GLU A 284 -48.92 -53.41 -5.25
C GLU A 284 -48.67 -54.79 -5.90
N ALA A 285 -47.54 -55.45 -5.59
CA ALA A 285 -47.18 -56.80 -6.06
C ALA A 285 -47.32 -57.85 -4.94
#